data_AF-B4G1Q4-F1
#
_entry.id   AF-B4G1Q4-F1
#
_cell.length_a   1.000
_cell.length_b   1.000
_cell.length_c   1.000
_cell.angle_alpha   90.00
_cell.angle_beta   90.00
_cell.angle_gamma   90.00
#
_symmetry.space_group_name_H-M   'P 1'
#
loop_
_entity.id
_entity.type
_entity.pdbx_description
1 polymer ?
#
loop_
_entity_poly.entity_id
_entity_poly.type
_entity_poly.pdbx_seq_one_letter_code
_entity_poly.pdbx_strand_id
1 'polypeptide(L)'
;MFDKLTACSLSVVHRDWCLGKLRAALEDMGYRDGDTMFGAPYDFRYAPPSPGQTSEVYSRYFKELMELVEAASERTRKKAVILGHSFGGMVALEFVRNTPPAWRREHIERLVLVAPTLPGGFLEPVRNFASGTDILYVPATTPLATRAMWRSFESAIVNFPSPAVFGRLQAPLVVTRERNYSASAHDMERFLAAVGSGEAAEPFRRRAVPKMGSFAAPMVPMTYISGVGNRTPLRLVFWGEDFDAAPEVAAYGDGDGKINLISVLAFEKEMRRQPEQKKQFKSIKINKAQHSTIVTDDFALHRVIQEIVEANNQKIPS
;
A
#
# COMPACT_ATOMS: atom_id res chain seq x y z
N MET A 1 -1.29 -43.42 31.41
CA MET A 1 -0.19 -42.80 30.63
C MET A 1 -0.85 -42.22 29.39
N PHE A 2 -0.59 -40.94 29.09
CA PHE A 2 -1.29 -40.06 28.14
C PHE A 2 -2.53 -39.31 28.65
N ASP A 3 -2.29 -38.42 29.62
CA ASP A 3 -2.94 -37.11 29.66
C ASP A 3 -1.84 -36.08 29.40
N LYS A 4 -1.86 -35.41 28.24
CA LYS A 4 -1.14 -34.16 27.90
C LYS A 4 -1.44 -33.75 26.45
N LEU A 5 -2.69 -33.49 26.15
CA LEU A 5 -3.08 -32.57 25.08
C LEU A 5 -3.39 -31.23 25.76
N THR A 6 -2.33 -30.53 26.16
CA THR A 6 -2.43 -29.20 26.78
C THR A 6 -1.96 -28.18 25.76
N ALA A 7 -2.90 -27.35 25.31
CA ALA A 7 -2.72 -26.00 24.80
C ALA A 7 -1.54 -25.80 23.82
N CYS A 8 -1.82 -25.97 22.52
CA CYS A 8 -1.09 -25.21 21.51
C CYS A 8 -1.51 -23.73 21.69
N SER A 9 -0.70 -22.97 22.42
CA SER A 9 -0.92 -21.54 22.64
C SER A 9 -0.82 -20.80 21.30
N LEU A 10 -1.96 -20.49 20.70
CA LEU A 10 -2.11 -19.49 19.65
C LEU A 10 -1.86 -18.09 20.27
N SER A 11 -0.60 -17.68 20.42
CA SER A 11 -0.19 -16.26 20.48
C SER A 11 1.31 -16.09 20.71
N VAL A 12 2.16 -16.49 19.75
CA VAL A 12 3.45 -15.81 19.61
C VAL A 12 3.25 -14.71 18.58
N VAL A 13 2.68 -13.58 19.01
CA VAL A 13 2.73 -12.35 18.21
C VAL A 13 4.19 -11.92 18.22
N HIS A 14 4.90 -12.16 17.12
CA HIS A 14 6.25 -11.65 16.95
C HIS A 14 6.21 -10.13 16.99
N ARG A 15 6.63 -9.54 18.12
CA ARG A 15 6.61 -8.10 18.36
C ARG A 15 7.39 -7.31 17.31
N ASP A 16 8.35 -7.95 16.64
CA ASP A 16 9.26 -7.28 15.70
C ASP A 16 8.83 -7.31 14.23
N TRP A 17 7.68 -7.93 13.91
CA TRP A 17 7.23 -8.05 12.52
C TRP A 17 6.01 -7.15 12.22
N CYS A 18 5.96 -6.64 10.99
CA CYS A 18 4.88 -5.80 10.47
C CYS A 18 4.58 -4.61 11.39
N LEU A 19 3.35 -4.51 11.91
CA LEU A 19 2.90 -3.45 12.81
C LEU A 19 3.10 -3.78 14.29
N GLY A 20 3.77 -4.89 14.63
CA GLY A 20 3.96 -5.35 16.01
C GLY A 20 4.66 -4.31 16.91
N LYS A 21 5.77 -3.73 16.43
CA LYS A 21 6.50 -2.69 17.18
C LYS A 21 5.68 -1.42 17.34
N LEU A 22 4.96 -1.01 16.28
CA LEU A 22 4.05 0.13 16.34
C LEU A 22 2.94 -0.09 17.38
N ARG A 23 2.30 -1.27 17.36
CA ARG A 23 1.26 -1.66 18.32
C ARG A 23 1.80 -1.59 19.76
N ALA A 24 2.96 -2.19 20.01
CA ALA A 24 3.58 -2.18 21.34
C ALA A 24 3.88 -0.75 21.82
N ALA A 25 4.46 0.08 20.96
CA ALA A 25 4.74 1.47 21.32
C ALA A 25 3.47 2.28 21.61
N LEU A 26 2.36 2.04 20.88
CA LEU A 26 1.08 2.66 21.17
C LEU A 26 0.49 2.14 22.50
N GLU A 27 0.66 0.86 22.83
CA GLU A 27 0.25 0.30 24.13
C GLU A 27 0.98 0.94 25.31
N ASP A 28 2.28 1.22 25.15
CA ASP A 28 3.10 1.94 26.14
C ASP A 28 2.62 3.39 26.34
N MET A 29 1.97 3.97 25.33
CA MET A 29 1.33 5.29 25.38
C MET A 29 -0.11 5.25 25.89
N GLY A 30 -0.62 4.08 26.29
CA GLY A 30 -1.95 3.92 26.89
C GLY A 30 -3.06 3.49 25.91
N TYR A 31 -2.75 3.23 24.65
CA TYR A 31 -3.70 2.55 23.76
C TYR A 31 -3.89 1.10 24.21
N ARG A 32 -5.05 0.53 23.88
CA ARG A 32 -5.44 -0.83 24.28
C ARG A 32 -6.08 -1.54 23.10
N ASP A 33 -5.51 -2.68 22.74
CA ASP A 33 -6.01 -3.54 21.67
C ASP A 33 -7.43 -4.04 21.99
N GLY A 34 -8.32 -3.96 21.01
CA GLY A 34 -9.75 -4.26 21.16
C GLY A 34 -10.57 -3.20 21.90
N ASP A 35 -9.93 -2.16 22.46
CA ASP A 35 -10.60 -1.07 23.19
C ASP A 35 -10.45 0.30 22.50
N THR A 36 -9.24 0.82 22.40
CA THR A 36 -8.94 2.13 21.78
C THR A 36 -8.08 2.01 20.53
N MET A 37 -7.64 0.79 20.21
CA MET A 37 -6.88 0.43 19.01
C MET A 37 -7.39 -0.91 18.49
N PHE A 38 -7.54 -1.03 17.18
CA PHE A 38 -8.13 -2.21 16.56
C PHE A 38 -7.38 -2.59 15.28
N GLY A 39 -7.20 -3.89 15.07
CA GLY A 39 -6.84 -4.43 13.77
C GLY A 39 -8.06 -4.53 12.86
N ALA A 40 -7.89 -4.18 11.59
CA ALA A 40 -8.88 -4.40 10.54
C ALA A 40 -8.24 -5.30 9.45
N PRO A 41 -8.17 -6.62 9.68
CA PRO A 41 -7.59 -7.54 8.70
C PRO A 41 -8.48 -7.61 7.46
N TYR A 42 -7.85 -7.73 6.28
CA TYR A 42 -8.54 -7.83 4.99
C TYR A 42 -7.88 -8.90 4.11
N ASP A 43 -8.61 -9.36 3.09
CA ASP A 43 -8.07 -10.28 2.11
C ASP A 43 -7.18 -9.55 1.08
N PHE A 44 -5.87 -9.57 1.32
CA PHE A 44 -4.88 -8.91 0.47
C PHE A 44 -4.73 -9.53 -0.94
N ARG A 45 -5.38 -10.67 -1.22
CA ARG A 45 -5.39 -11.26 -2.56
C ARG A 45 -6.23 -10.42 -3.54
N TYR A 46 -7.20 -9.68 -3.01
CA TYR A 46 -8.06 -8.79 -3.79
C TYR A 46 -7.55 -7.34 -3.72
N ALA A 47 -7.95 -6.52 -4.69
CA ALA A 47 -7.67 -5.09 -4.68
C ALA A 47 -8.90 -4.28 -4.26
N PRO A 48 -8.75 -3.21 -3.45
CA PRO A 48 -9.86 -2.33 -3.14
C PRO A 48 -10.35 -1.60 -4.41
N PRO A 49 -11.66 -1.39 -4.58
CA PRO A 49 -12.19 -0.70 -5.73
C PRO A 49 -11.83 0.79 -5.67
N SER A 50 -11.32 1.34 -6.77
CA SER A 50 -11.33 2.80 -6.93
C SER A 50 -12.78 3.31 -7.04
N PRO A 51 -13.08 4.58 -6.73
CA PRO A 51 -14.44 5.11 -6.88
C PRO A 51 -15.05 4.80 -8.25
N GLY A 52 -16.24 4.19 -8.26
CA GLY A 52 -16.93 3.74 -9.47
C GLY A 52 -16.66 2.28 -9.89
N GLN A 53 -15.70 1.60 -9.26
CA GLN A 53 -15.53 0.15 -9.42
C GLN A 53 -16.29 -0.61 -8.33
N THR A 54 -16.58 -1.88 -8.61
CA THR A 54 -17.15 -2.82 -7.64
C THR A 54 -16.11 -3.86 -7.20
N SER A 55 -16.31 -4.40 -6.01
CA SER A 55 -15.59 -5.56 -5.47
C SER A 55 -16.42 -6.14 -4.34
N GLU A 56 -16.95 -7.35 -4.48
CA GLU A 56 -17.79 -7.96 -3.43
C GLU A 56 -17.04 -8.10 -2.10
N VAL A 57 -15.78 -8.54 -2.17
CA VAL A 57 -14.90 -8.72 -1.01
C VAL A 57 -14.70 -7.40 -0.26
N TYR A 58 -14.38 -6.32 -0.97
CA TYR A 58 -14.16 -5.02 -0.33
C TYR A 58 -15.45 -4.29 0.02
N SER A 59 -16.56 -4.51 -0.69
CA SER A 59 -17.86 -3.99 -0.28
C SER A 59 -18.26 -4.54 1.09
N ARG A 60 -18.06 -5.85 1.31
CA ARG A 60 -18.28 -6.47 2.63
C ARG A 60 -17.32 -5.91 3.68
N TYR A 61 -16.02 -5.94 3.38
CA TYR A 61 -14.99 -5.45 4.30
C TYR A 61 -15.17 -3.97 4.67
N PHE A 62 -15.51 -3.09 3.71
CA PHE A 62 -15.74 -1.67 4.00
C PHE A 62 -16.98 -1.46 4.86
N LYS A 63 -18.03 -2.27 4.68
CA LYS A 63 -19.19 -2.23 5.57
C LYS A 63 -18.79 -2.60 7.01
N GLU A 64 -18.09 -3.72 7.18
CA GLU A 64 -17.59 -4.17 8.49
C GLU A 64 -16.64 -3.15 9.12
N LEU A 65 -15.79 -2.49 8.33
CA LEU A 65 -14.90 -1.44 8.81
C LEU A 65 -15.66 -0.16 9.21
N MET A 66 -16.74 0.20 8.51
CA MET A 66 -17.62 1.30 8.95
C MET A 66 -18.26 0.98 10.30
N GLU A 67 -18.83 -0.22 10.46
CA GLU A 67 -19.45 -0.68 11.72
C GLU A 67 -18.43 -0.67 12.88
N LEU A 68 -17.20 -1.11 12.63
CA LEU A 68 -16.11 -1.05 13.60
C LEU A 68 -15.77 0.39 14.01
N VAL A 69 -15.68 1.30 13.04
CA VAL A 69 -15.39 2.71 13.29
C VAL A 69 -16.53 3.37 14.09
N GLU A 70 -17.78 3.07 13.77
CA GLU A 70 -18.97 3.54 14.50
C GLU A 70 -18.94 3.06 15.95
N ALA A 71 -18.80 1.74 16.18
CA ALA A 71 -18.75 1.16 17.51
C ALA A 71 -17.58 1.71 18.36
N ALA A 72 -16.40 1.85 17.76
CA ALA A 72 -15.24 2.46 18.41
C ALA A 72 -15.49 3.94 18.76
N SER A 73 -16.11 4.68 17.85
CA SER A 73 -16.40 6.12 18.04
C SER A 73 -17.45 6.34 19.12
N GLU A 74 -18.49 5.50 19.17
CA GLU A 74 -19.53 5.55 20.20
C GLU A 74 -18.97 5.27 21.59
N ARG A 75 -18.12 4.24 21.71
CA ARG A 75 -17.50 3.85 22.98
C ARG A 75 -16.55 4.92 23.50
N THR A 76 -15.71 5.46 22.62
CA THR A 76 -14.65 6.42 23.01
C THR A 76 -15.10 7.88 22.99
N ARG A 77 -16.27 8.17 22.40
CA ARG A 77 -16.78 9.52 22.11
C ARG A 77 -15.79 10.36 21.30
N LYS A 78 -15.02 9.71 20.42
CA LYS A 78 -14.00 10.33 19.57
C LYS A 78 -14.14 9.81 18.14
N LYS A 79 -13.70 10.63 17.18
CA LYS A 79 -13.54 10.18 15.80
C LYS A 79 -12.32 9.26 15.65
N ALA A 80 -12.33 8.39 14.66
CA ALA A 80 -11.26 7.43 14.42
C ALA A 80 -10.09 8.03 13.64
N VAL A 81 -8.87 7.66 14.03
CA VAL A 81 -7.68 7.79 13.19
C VAL A 81 -7.49 6.48 12.43
N ILE A 82 -7.58 6.52 11.10
CA ILE A 82 -7.39 5.35 10.24
C ILE A 82 -5.94 5.32 9.78
N LEU A 83 -5.22 4.25 10.12
CA LEU A 83 -3.83 4.05 9.69
C LEU A 83 -3.72 2.88 8.72
N GLY A 84 -2.94 3.06 7.66
CA GLY A 84 -2.55 1.97 6.78
C GLY A 84 -1.09 2.08 6.33
N HIS A 85 -0.40 0.94 6.28
CA HIS A 85 0.98 0.81 5.78
C HIS A 85 0.99 0.08 4.43
N SER A 86 1.85 0.50 3.49
CA SER A 86 2.04 -0.17 2.20
C SER A 86 0.70 -0.42 1.46
N PHE A 87 0.39 -1.65 1.09
CA PHE A 87 -0.88 -2.00 0.48
C PHE A 87 -2.09 -1.68 1.38
N GLY A 88 -1.95 -1.82 2.70
CA GLY A 88 -2.97 -1.41 3.67
C GLY A 88 -3.22 0.10 3.67
N GLY A 89 -2.22 0.89 3.31
CA GLY A 89 -2.40 2.34 3.10
C GLY A 89 -3.27 2.66 1.87
N MET A 90 -3.18 1.85 0.82
CA MET A 90 -4.12 1.95 -0.31
C MET A 90 -5.52 1.53 0.10
N VAL A 91 -5.65 0.43 0.84
CA VAL A 91 -6.95 -0.04 1.36
C VAL A 91 -7.61 1.04 2.22
N ALA A 92 -6.86 1.66 3.13
CA ALA A 92 -7.35 2.76 3.96
C ALA A 92 -7.77 3.97 3.11
N LEU A 93 -6.98 4.35 2.10
CA LEU A 93 -7.35 5.44 1.19
C LEU A 93 -8.66 5.14 0.44
N GLU A 94 -8.79 3.95 -0.13
CA GLU A 94 -9.98 3.60 -0.90
C GLU A 94 -11.20 3.38 -0.01
N PHE A 95 -11.03 2.88 1.22
CA PHE A 95 -12.09 2.87 2.22
C PHE A 95 -12.67 4.27 2.41
N VAL A 96 -11.82 5.25 2.74
CA VAL A 96 -12.27 6.64 2.95
C VAL A 96 -12.93 7.21 1.70
N ARG A 97 -12.36 6.98 0.51
CA ARG A 97 -12.92 7.50 -0.75
C ARG A 97 -14.30 6.92 -1.07
N ASN A 98 -14.57 5.68 -0.69
CA ASN A 98 -15.83 4.98 -0.97
C ASN A 98 -16.91 5.15 0.13
N THR A 99 -16.59 5.74 1.28
CA THR A 99 -17.61 6.05 2.32
C THR A 99 -18.45 7.29 1.97
N PRO A 100 -19.70 7.42 2.45
CA PRO A 100 -20.48 8.64 2.25
C PRO A 100 -19.76 9.90 2.78
N PRO A 101 -19.81 11.05 2.07
CA PRO A 101 -19.15 12.27 2.52
C PRO A 101 -19.60 12.77 3.91
N ALA A 102 -20.88 12.59 4.26
CA ALA A 102 -21.38 12.94 5.58
C ALA A 102 -20.78 12.05 6.67
N TRP A 103 -20.80 10.73 6.43
CA TRP A 103 -20.25 9.72 7.34
C TRP A 103 -18.76 9.97 7.65
N ARG A 104 -17.93 10.16 6.63
CA ARG A 104 -16.49 10.37 6.86
C ARG A 104 -16.19 11.66 7.62
N ARG A 105 -17.00 12.72 7.45
CA ARG A 105 -16.84 13.96 8.23
C ARG A 105 -17.20 13.76 9.70
N GLU A 106 -18.18 12.90 9.97
CA GLU A 106 -18.65 12.60 11.31
C GLU A 106 -17.70 11.67 12.06
N HIS A 107 -17.16 10.65 11.39
CA HIS A 107 -16.45 9.55 12.05
C HIS A 107 -14.93 9.54 11.89
N ILE A 108 -14.36 10.25 10.90
CA ILE A 108 -12.91 10.22 10.66
C ILE A 108 -12.25 11.49 11.19
N GLU A 109 -11.32 11.30 12.13
CA GLU A 109 -10.44 12.37 12.62
C GLU A 109 -9.33 12.62 11.59
N ARG A 110 -8.66 11.54 11.19
CA ARG A 110 -7.53 11.62 10.27
C ARG A 110 -7.28 10.29 9.55
N LEU A 111 -6.84 10.41 8.30
CA LEU A 111 -6.23 9.32 7.54
C LEU A 111 -4.70 9.42 7.60
N VAL A 112 -4.03 8.44 8.18
CA VAL A 112 -2.57 8.34 8.27
C VAL A 112 -2.07 7.24 7.34
N LEU A 113 -1.41 7.61 6.25
CA LEU A 113 -0.85 6.65 5.29
C LEU A 113 0.65 6.58 5.42
N VAL A 114 1.18 5.39 5.72
CA VAL A 114 2.62 5.14 5.88
C VAL A 114 3.12 4.33 4.69
N ALA A 115 3.98 4.92 3.87
CA ALA A 115 4.52 4.34 2.64
C ALA A 115 3.45 3.62 1.79
N PRO A 116 2.28 4.22 1.49
CA PRO A 116 1.19 3.52 0.84
C PRO A 116 1.52 3.16 -0.62
N THR A 117 0.89 2.12 -1.16
CA THR A 117 0.92 1.88 -2.62
C THR A 117 -0.03 2.85 -3.32
N LEU A 118 0.46 3.62 -4.29
CA LEU A 118 -0.25 4.77 -4.86
C LEU A 118 -0.92 4.48 -6.21
N PRO A 119 -1.93 5.28 -6.63
CA PRO A 119 -2.48 5.25 -7.99
C PRO A 119 -1.45 5.50 -9.10
N GLY A 120 -0.34 6.18 -8.79
CA GLY A 120 0.78 6.37 -9.71
C GLY A 120 1.54 5.08 -10.04
N GLY A 121 1.32 4.01 -9.28
CA GLY A 121 2.04 2.74 -9.41
C GLY A 121 3.51 2.83 -9.00
N PHE A 122 4.23 1.73 -9.13
CA PHE A 122 5.67 1.63 -8.90
C PHE A 122 6.23 0.43 -9.67
N LEU A 123 7.55 0.29 -9.75
CA LEU A 123 8.15 -0.71 -10.65
C LEU A 123 8.14 -2.15 -10.12
N GLU A 124 8.18 -2.32 -8.80
CA GLU A 124 8.30 -3.64 -8.18
C GLU A 124 7.17 -4.64 -8.52
N PRO A 125 5.88 -4.26 -8.66
CA PRO A 125 4.82 -5.17 -9.09
C PRO A 125 5.12 -5.78 -10.46
N VAL A 126 5.72 -5.03 -11.38
CA VAL A 126 6.12 -5.53 -12.70
C VAL A 126 7.22 -6.59 -12.58
N ARG A 127 8.25 -6.31 -11.75
CA ARG A 127 9.32 -7.26 -11.43
C ARG A 127 8.76 -8.55 -10.81
N ASN A 128 7.91 -8.40 -9.80
CA ASN A 128 7.40 -9.51 -9.01
C ASN A 128 6.39 -10.36 -9.80
N PHE A 129 5.60 -9.74 -10.68
CA PHE A 129 4.72 -10.46 -11.58
C PHE A 129 5.52 -11.34 -12.57
N ALA A 130 6.65 -10.83 -13.08
CA ALA A 130 7.48 -11.55 -14.04
C ALA A 130 8.31 -12.68 -13.40
N SER A 131 9.05 -12.37 -12.34
CA SER A 131 10.09 -13.24 -11.75
C SER A 131 9.74 -13.86 -10.40
N GLY A 132 8.52 -13.65 -9.91
CA GLY A 132 8.09 -14.13 -8.60
C GLY A 132 8.32 -13.12 -7.47
N THR A 133 7.79 -13.40 -6.28
CA THR A 133 7.76 -12.45 -5.16
C THR A 133 8.28 -13.05 -3.86
N ASP A 134 8.96 -12.21 -3.07
CA ASP A 134 9.36 -12.44 -1.68
C ASP A 134 8.50 -11.65 -0.68
N ILE A 135 7.42 -10.99 -1.14
CA ILE A 135 6.49 -10.24 -0.29
C ILE A 135 5.81 -11.17 0.72
N LEU A 136 5.55 -12.41 0.33
CA LEU A 136 4.99 -13.45 1.18
C LEU A 136 6.08 -14.45 1.52
N TYR A 137 6.43 -14.54 2.80
CA TYR A 137 7.31 -15.59 3.28
C TYR A 137 6.54 -16.90 3.38
N VAL A 138 6.81 -17.83 2.45
CA VAL A 138 6.30 -19.20 2.50
C VAL A 138 7.49 -20.13 2.76
N PRO A 139 7.57 -20.81 3.93
CA PRO A 139 8.71 -21.64 4.30
C PRO A 139 9.05 -22.68 3.23
N ALA A 140 10.35 -22.91 3.01
CA ALA A 140 10.87 -23.89 2.05
C ALA A 140 10.42 -23.68 0.58
N THR A 141 10.04 -22.45 0.20
CA THR A 141 9.72 -22.09 -1.18
C THR A 141 10.66 -21.00 -1.70
N THR A 142 10.65 -20.78 -3.01
CA THR A 142 11.38 -19.68 -3.67
C THR A 142 10.37 -18.68 -4.26
N PRO A 143 10.78 -17.43 -4.53
CA PRO A 143 9.93 -16.47 -5.22
C PRO A 143 9.35 -17.00 -6.54
N LEU A 144 10.16 -17.76 -7.29
CA LEU A 144 9.74 -18.38 -8.54
C LEU A 144 8.67 -19.45 -8.33
N ALA A 145 8.80 -20.28 -7.30
CA ALA A 145 7.83 -21.34 -6.98
C ALA A 145 6.45 -20.77 -6.59
N THR A 146 6.40 -19.57 -6.00
CA THR A 146 5.15 -18.90 -5.61
C THR A 146 4.57 -18.01 -6.71
N ARG A 147 5.25 -17.88 -7.86
CA ARG A 147 4.87 -16.98 -8.97
C ARG A 147 3.46 -17.21 -9.48
N ALA A 148 3.07 -18.47 -9.71
CA ALA A 148 1.73 -18.79 -10.23
C ALA A 148 0.61 -18.37 -9.24
N MET A 149 0.81 -18.62 -7.95
CA MET A 149 -0.08 -18.14 -6.89
C MET A 149 -0.12 -16.60 -6.85
N TRP A 150 1.04 -15.94 -6.89
CA TRP A 150 1.08 -14.47 -6.86
C TRP A 150 0.33 -13.86 -8.04
N ARG A 151 0.50 -14.41 -9.24
CA ARG A 151 -0.20 -13.96 -10.47
C ARG A 151 -1.71 -14.11 -10.40
N SER A 152 -2.23 -14.97 -9.51
CA SER A 152 -3.68 -15.12 -9.31
C SER A 152 -4.28 -14.02 -8.43
N PHE A 153 -3.48 -13.13 -7.84
CA PHE A 153 -3.97 -12.07 -6.96
C PHE A 153 -4.20 -10.76 -7.73
N GLU A 154 -5.31 -10.07 -7.44
CA GLU A 154 -5.53 -8.72 -7.98
C GLU A 154 -4.48 -7.72 -7.45
N SER A 155 -3.98 -7.94 -6.23
CA SER A 155 -2.96 -7.10 -5.61
C SER A 155 -1.61 -7.14 -6.33
N ALA A 156 -1.32 -8.21 -7.08
CA ALA A 156 -0.11 -8.34 -7.87
C ALA A 156 -0.07 -7.36 -9.06
N ILE A 157 -1.22 -6.90 -9.54
CA ILE A 157 -1.33 -6.15 -10.79
C ILE A 157 -1.88 -4.72 -10.63
N VAL A 158 -2.66 -4.47 -9.57
CA VAL A 158 -3.37 -3.18 -9.39
C VAL A 158 -2.45 -1.96 -9.25
N ASN A 159 -1.18 -2.17 -8.89
CA ASN A 159 -0.20 -1.11 -8.67
C ASN A 159 0.88 -1.02 -9.77
N PHE A 160 0.59 -1.57 -10.95
CA PHE A 160 1.47 -1.37 -12.12
C PHE A 160 1.68 0.13 -12.40
N PRO A 161 2.86 0.53 -12.93
CA PRO A 161 3.22 1.91 -13.20
C PRO A 161 2.18 2.65 -14.06
N SER A 162 1.72 3.82 -13.60
CA SER A 162 0.82 4.67 -14.37
C SER A 162 1.59 5.40 -15.48
N PRO A 163 1.08 5.43 -16.74
CA PRO A 163 1.69 6.20 -17.81
C PRO A 163 1.72 7.71 -17.52
N ALA A 164 0.75 8.23 -16.76
CA ALA A 164 0.71 9.65 -16.38
C ALA A 164 1.89 10.08 -15.48
N VAL A 165 2.52 9.12 -14.79
CA VAL A 165 3.67 9.32 -13.90
C VAL A 165 4.95 8.85 -14.59
N PHE A 166 5.03 7.57 -14.95
CA PHE A 166 6.24 6.94 -15.48
C PHE A 166 6.48 7.24 -16.96
N GLY A 167 5.43 7.57 -17.73
CA GLY A 167 5.60 7.98 -19.13
C GLY A 167 6.40 9.28 -19.29
N ARG A 168 6.45 10.12 -18.25
CA ARG A 168 7.25 11.36 -18.22
C ARG A 168 8.76 11.10 -18.24
N LEU A 169 9.19 9.89 -17.86
CA LEU A 169 10.58 9.48 -17.95
C LEU A 169 11.06 9.33 -19.39
N GLN A 170 10.13 9.26 -20.37
CA GLN A 170 10.42 9.08 -21.80
C GLN A 170 11.42 7.94 -22.06
N ALA A 171 11.27 6.88 -21.26
CA ALA A 171 12.17 5.76 -21.19
C ALA A 171 11.39 4.46 -21.01
N PRO A 172 11.91 3.32 -21.49
CA PRO A 172 11.31 2.02 -21.20
C PRO A 172 11.43 1.69 -19.72
N LEU A 173 10.41 1.04 -19.19
CA LEU A 173 10.40 0.48 -17.84
C LEU A 173 10.94 -0.93 -17.82
N VAL A 174 10.65 -1.71 -18.87
CA VAL A 174 11.19 -3.06 -19.06
C VAL A 174 11.87 -3.12 -20.41
N VAL A 175 13.08 -3.67 -20.41
CA VAL A 175 13.86 -3.97 -21.61
C VAL A 175 14.05 -5.48 -21.66
N THR A 176 13.78 -6.06 -22.81
CA THR A 176 14.04 -7.47 -23.12
C THR A 176 14.87 -7.54 -24.40
N ARG A 177 15.32 -8.74 -24.78
CA ARG A 177 16.00 -8.95 -26.06
C ARG A 177 15.12 -8.61 -27.27
N GLU A 178 13.83 -8.94 -27.20
CA GLU A 178 12.90 -8.76 -28.32
C GLU A 178 12.37 -7.32 -28.40
N ARG A 179 12.10 -6.71 -27.23
CA ARG A 179 11.31 -5.49 -27.16
C ARG A 179 11.50 -4.69 -25.87
N ASN A 180 11.29 -3.38 -26.00
CA ASN A 180 11.11 -2.44 -24.91
C ASN A 180 9.63 -2.19 -24.59
N TYR A 181 9.30 -2.11 -23.30
CA TYR A 181 7.95 -1.86 -22.79
C TYR A 181 7.92 -0.56 -21.96
N SER A 182 7.05 0.37 -22.36
CA SER A 182 6.76 1.59 -21.61
C SER A 182 5.66 1.38 -20.55
N ALA A 183 5.38 2.41 -19.75
CA ALA A 183 4.27 2.43 -18.80
C ALA A 183 2.86 2.45 -19.44
N SER A 184 2.74 2.47 -20.78
CA SER A 184 1.43 2.49 -21.43
C SER A 184 0.68 1.18 -21.16
N ALA A 185 -0.65 1.27 -21.04
CA ALA A 185 -1.48 0.08 -20.83
C ALA A 185 -1.26 -0.99 -21.91
N HIS A 186 -1.13 -0.55 -23.16
CA HIS A 186 -0.89 -1.44 -24.30
C HIS A 186 0.47 -2.15 -24.24
N ASP A 187 1.54 -1.48 -23.81
CA ASP A 187 2.83 -2.15 -23.59
C ASP A 187 2.77 -3.09 -22.38
N MET A 188 2.12 -2.69 -21.30
CA MET A 188 1.99 -3.55 -20.12
C MET A 188 1.17 -4.82 -20.42
N GLU A 189 0.11 -4.75 -21.24
CA GLU A 189 -0.62 -5.94 -21.70
C GLU A 189 0.24 -6.87 -22.55
N ARG A 190 1.07 -6.32 -23.45
CA ARG A 190 2.04 -7.12 -24.21
C ARG A 190 3.11 -7.72 -23.31
N PHE A 191 3.54 -7.01 -22.28
CA PHE A 191 4.48 -7.54 -21.31
C PHE A 191 3.86 -8.72 -20.54
N LEU A 192 2.59 -8.60 -20.10
CA LEU A 192 1.87 -9.71 -19.46
C LEU A 192 1.78 -10.94 -20.36
N ALA A 193 1.56 -10.75 -21.67
CA ALA A 193 1.61 -11.83 -22.64
C ALA A 193 3.02 -12.45 -22.76
N ALA A 194 4.06 -11.62 -22.84
CA ALA A 194 5.45 -12.07 -22.96
C ALA A 194 5.92 -12.91 -21.76
N VAL A 195 5.47 -12.60 -20.54
CA VAL A 195 5.79 -13.39 -19.34
C VAL A 195 4.93 -14.66 -19.17
N GLY A 196 4.18 -15.05 -20.21
CA GLY A 196 3.33 -16.24 -20.21
C GLY A 196 2.03 -16.07 -19.41
N SER A 197 1.49 -14.85 -19.29
CA SER A 197 0.27 -14.56 -18.53
C SER A 197 -0.64 -13.57 -19.24
N GLY A 198 -0.90 -13.81 -20.53
CA GLY A 198 -1.76 -12.96 -21.35
C GLY A 198 -3.19 -12.83 -20.81
N GLU A 199 -3.70 -13.85 -20.09
CA GLU A 199 -4.99 -13.80 -19.38
C GLU A 199 -5.07 -12.69 -18.33
N ALA A 200 -3.92 -12.28 -17.76
CA ALA A 200 -3.86 -11.18 -16.80
C ALA A 200 -4.10 -9.79 -17.42
N ALA A 201 -4.18 -9.70 -18.75
CA ALA A 201 -4.52 -8.45 -19.43
C ALA A 201 -5.95 -7.98 -19.10
N GLU A 202 -6.92 -8.89 -18.92
CA GLU A 202 -8.27 -8.51 -18.48
C GLU A 202 -8.28 -7.88 -17.08
N PRO A 203 -7.77 -8.54 -16.02
CA PRO A 203 -7.78 -7.95 -14.69
C PRO A 203 -6.91 -6.69 -14.60
N PHE A 204 -5.83 -6.60 -15.39
CA PHE A 204 -5.07 -5.36 -15.53
C PHE A 204 -5.93 -4.20 -16.07
N ARG A 205 -6.63 -4.41 -17.19
CA ARG A 205 -7.54 -3.40 -17.78
C ARG A 205 -8.69 -3.06 -16.85
N ARG A 206 -9.26 -4.04 -16.16
CA ARG A 206 -10.42 -3.85 -15.29
C ARG A 206 -10.06 -3.17 -13.97
N ARG A 207 -8.91 -3.53 -13.36
CA ARG A 207 -8.52 -3.08 -12.01
C ARG A 207 -7.48 -1.96 -12.01
N ALA A 208 -6.39 -2.11 -12.74
CA ALA A 208 -5.25 -1.20 -12.66
C ALA A 208 -5.46 0.07 -13.51
N VAL A 209 -5.88 -0.08 -14.76
CA VAL A 209 -5.99 1.05 -15.72
C VAL A 209 -6.94 2.17 -15.24
N PRO A 210 -8.15 1.90 -14.72
CA PRO A 210 -9.05 2.97 -14.27
C PRO A 210 -8.48 3.76 -13.09
N LYS A 211 -7.74 3.08 -12.21
CA LYS A 211 -7.06 3.69 -11.06
C LYS A 211 -5.95 4.64 -11.49
N MET A 212 -5.28 4.36 -12.62
CA MET A 212 -4.20 5.22 -13.15
C MET A 212 -4.69 6.61 -13.59
N GLY A 213 -5.97 6.73 -13.98
CA GLY A 213 -6.57 7.97 -14.49
C GLY A 213 -7.59 8.64 -13.55
N SER A 214 -8.04 7.94 -12.50
CA SER A 214 -9.08 8.43 -11.59
C SER A 214 -8.51 8.97 -10.27
N PHE A 215 -8.55 10.29 -10.10
CA PHE A 215 -8.20 10.94 -8.84
C PHE A 215 -9.40 11.65 -8.20
N ALA A 216 -9.72 11.24 -6.98
CA ALA A 216 -10.69 11.89 -6.11
C ALA A 216 -10.07 12.03 -4.72
N ALA A 217 -9.97 13.27 -4.23
CA ALA A 217 -9.47 13.54 -2.89
C ALA A 217 -10.37 12.88 -1.82
N PRO A 218 -9.80 12.36 -0.72
CA PRO A 218 -10.58 11.72 0.34
C PRO A 218 -11.40 12.72 1.16
N MET A 219 -11.11 14.03 1.07
CA MET A 219 -11.83 15.12 1.74
C MET A 219 -11.91 14.95 3.26
N VAL A 220 -10.83 14.44 3.84
CA VAL A 220 -10.61 14.34 5.29
C VAL A 220 -9.19 14.80 5.62
N PRO A 221 -8.91 15.16 6.89
CA PRO A 221 -7.55 15.43 7.32
C PRO A 221 -6.66 14.23 7.02
N MET A 222 -5.48 14.49 6.47
CA MET A 222 -4.62 13.43 5.97
C MET A 222 -3.16 13.71 6.33
N THR A 223 -2.47 12.67 6.78
CA THR A 223 -1.02 12.67 6.95
C THR A 223 -0.42 11.55 6.14
N TYR A 224 0.43 11.92 5.20
CA TYR A 224 1.14 11.03 4.31
C TYR A 224 2.60 10.95 4.77
N ILE A 225 3.10 9.75 5.05
CA ILE A 225 4.47 9.52 5.51
C ILE A 225 5.16 8.61 4.50
N SER A 226 6.36 8.97 4.06
CA SER A 226 7.14 8.16 3.10
C SER A 226 8.62 8.17 3.40
N GLY A 227 9.31 7.08 3.03
CA GLY A 227 10.76 7.05 2.96
C GLY A 227 11.28 7.76 1.71
N VAL A 228 12.45 8.40 1.81
CA VAL A 228 13.15 9.04 0.69
C VAL A 228 14.66 8.87 0.83
N GLY A 229 15.41 9.17 -0.22
CA GLY A 229 16.86 9.07 -0.25
C GLY A 229 17.39 7.66 -0.52
N ASN A 230 16.55 6.72 -0.93
CA ASN A 230 16.94 5.33 -1.21
C ASN A 230 16.88 5.03 -2.71
N ARG A 231 17.87 4.26 -3.18
CA ARG A 231 17.93 3.79 -4.56
C ARG A 231 16.71 2.90 -4.83
N THR A 232 15.84 3.36 -5.71
CA THR A 232 14.57 2.69 -6.01
C THR A 232 14.50 2.37 -7.51
N PRO A 233 14.23 1.12 -7.92
CA PRO A 233 14.26 0.70 -9.32
C PRO A 233 13.38 1.56 -10.24
N LEU A 234 13.95 2.00 -11.38
CA LEU A 234 13.24 2.72 -12.46
C LEU A 234 13.22 1.97 -13.79
N ARG A 235 14.15 1.04 -14.00
CA ARG A 235 14.21 0.22 -15.22
C ARG A 235 14.69 -1.18 -14.92
N LEU A 236 13.99 -2.17 -15.49
CA LEU A 236 14.30 -3.58 -15.42
C LEU A 236 14.83 -4.06 -16.77
N VAL A 237 15.86 -4.89 -16.77
CA VAL A 237 16.37 -5.59 -17.95
C VAL A 237 16.29 -7.09 -17.71
N PHE A 238 15.59 -7.78 -18.61
CA PHE A 238 15.52 -9.23 -18.63
C PHE A 238 16.38 -9.75 -19.79
N TRP A 239 17.42 -10.50 -19.44
CA TRP A 239 18.33 -11.11 -20.40
C TRP A 239 17.84 -12.49 -20.87
N GLY A 240 17.13 -13.22 -20.01
CA GLY A 240 16.50 -14.51 -20.31
C GLY A 240 15.07 -14.35 -20.85
N GLU A 241 14.62 -15.33 -21.61
CA GLU A 241 13.30 -15.35 -22.26
C GLU A 241 12.20 -15.95 -21.37
N ASP A 242 12.56 -16.73 -20.35
CA ASP A 242 11.63 -17.40 -19.43
C ASP A 242 11.17 -16.50 -18.26
N PHE A 243 11.86 -15.38 -18.03
CA PHE A 243 11.66 -14.49 -16.88
C PHE A 243 11.79 -15.19 -15.51
N ASP A 244 12.48 -16.34 -15.45
CA ASP A 244 12.65 -17.11 -14.22
C ASP A 244 13.72 -16.51 -13.30
N ALA A 245 14.73 -15.88 -13.90
CA ALA A 245 15.72 -15.09 -13.18
C ALA A 245 15.20 -13.69 -12.83
N ALA A 246 15.65 -13.17 -11.69
CA ALA A 246 15.40 -11.77 -11.34
C ALA A 246 16.02 -10.84 -12.40
N PRO A 247 15.34 -9.74 -12.78
CA PRO A 247 15.88 -8.79 -13.73
C PRO A 247 17.06 -8.02 -13.15
N GLU A 248 17.94 -7.56 -14.02
CA GLU A 248 18.90 -6.51 -13.69
C GLU A 248 18.16 -5.17 -13.55
N VAL A 249 18.48 -4.40 -12.51
CA VAL A 249 17.97 -3.03 -12.37
C VAL A 249 18.97 -2.07 -13.01
N ALA A 250 18.73 -1.72 -14.27
CA ALA A 250 19.63 -0.87 -15.06
C ALA A 250 19.54 0.63 -14.73
N ALA A 251 18.50 1.06 -14.02
CA ALA A 251 18.35 2.44 -13.58
C ALA A 251 17.67 2.53 -12.22
N TYR A 252 18.11 3.50 -11.42
CA TYR A 252 17.57 3.81 -10.11
C TYR A 252 17.15 5.28 -10.05
N GLY A 253 16.06 5.53 -9.35
CA GLY A 253 15.65 6.86 -8.91
C GLY A 253 15.63 6.94 -7.40
N ASP A 254 15.09 8.04 -6.89
CA ASP A 254 14.82 8.21 -5.46
C ASP A 254 13.50 7.54 -5.05
N GLY A 255 13.37 7.20 -3.76
CA GLY A 255 12.22 6.58 -3.15
C GLY A 255 12.55 5.94 -1.79
N ASP A 256 11.72 4.99 -1.37
CA ASP A 256 11.88 4.22 -0.13
C ASP A 256 12.51 2.83 -0.36
N GLY A 257 13.09 2.60 -1.54
CA GLY A 257 13.63 1.30 -1.96
C GLY A 257 12.62 0.44 -2.72
N LYS A 258 11.31 0.73 -2.62
CA LYS A 258 10.24 0.04 -3.37
C LYS A 258 9.35 1.01 -4.16
N ILE A 259 8.78 2.00 -3.48
CA ILE A 259 7.93 3.04 -4.06
C ILE A 259 8.79 4.21 -4.52
N ASN A 260 8.72 4.53 -5.81
CA ASN A 260 9.46 5.63 -6.41
C ASN A 260 8.95 6.98 -5.90
N LEU A 261 9.86 7.90 -5.57
CA LEU A 261 9.52 9.27 -5.16
C LEU A 261 8.68 10.01 -6.23
N ILE A 262 8.86 9.71 -7.52
CA ILE A 262 8.04 10.29 -8.59
C ILE A 262 6.54 9.98 -8.42
N SER A 263 6.21 8.79 -7.93
CA SER A 263 4.81 8.40 -7.64
C SER A 263 4.29 9.13 -6.42
N VAL A 264 5.13 9.27 -5.39
CA VAL A 264 4.81 10.05 -4.19
C VAL A 264 4.51 11.51 -4.53
N LEU A 265 5.39 12.16 -5.30
CA LEU A 265 5.23 13.55 -5.70
C LEU A 265 4.01 13.76 -6.61
N ALA A 266 3.71 12.80 -7.49
CA ALA A 266 2.48 12.85 -8.29
C ALA A 266 1.23 12.81 -7.42
N PHE A 267 1.19 11.91 -6.43
CA PHE A 267 0.07 11.84 -5.49
C PHE A 267 -0.07 13.12 -4.64
N GLU A 268 1.04 13.64 -4.13
CA GLU A 268 1.04 14.90 -3.38
C GLU A 268 0.54 16.08 -4.21
N LYS A 269 0.91 16.15 -5.49
CA LYS A 269 0.42 17.18 -6.40
C LYS A 269 -1.11 17.14 -6.50
N GLU A 270 -1.67 15.94 -6.67
CA GLU A 270 -3.12 15.75 -6.75
C GLU A 270 -3.83 16.09 -5.43
N MET A 271 -3.27 15.70 -4.27
CA MET A 271 -3.80 16.06 -2.95
C MET A 271 -3.82 17.57 -2.70
N ARG A 272 -2.90 18.32 -3.32
CA ARG A 272 -2.84 19.78 -3.23
C ARG A 272 -3.65 20.50 -4.31
N ARG A 273 -4.30 19.78 -5.23
CA ARG A 273 -5.07 20.36 -6.34
C ARG A 273 -6.36 21.02 -5.88
N GLN A 274 -7.06 20.42 -4.92
CA GLN A 274 -8.29 20.98 -4.34
C GLN A 274 -7.96 21.82 -3.09
N PRO A 275 -8.37 23.11 -3.01
CA PRO A 275 -8.05 23.97 -1.87
C PRO A 275 -8.44 23.40 -0.51
N GLU A 276 -9.60 22.75 -0.42
CA GLU A 276 -10.13 22.15 0.80
C GLU A 276 -9.26 21.00 1.28
N GLN A 277 -8.88 20.08 0.38
CA GLN A 277 -7.97 18.99 0.72
C GLN A 277 -6.55 19.50 1.03
N LYS A 278 -6.07 20.50 0.29
CA LYS A 278 -4.74 21.11 0.49
C LYS A 278 -4.55 21.63 1.91
N LYS A 279 -5.56 22.31 2.46
CA LYS A 279 -5.51 22.88 3.83
C LYS A 279 -5.35 21.82 4.93
N GLN A 280 -5.74 20.58 4.65
CA GLN A 280 -5.76 19.49 5.62
C GLN A 280 -4.83 18.32 5.22
N PHE A 281 -3.92 18.55 4.28
CA PHE A 281 -2.95 17.56 3.81
C PHE A 281 -1.54 17.85 4.34
N LYS A 282 -1.01 16.94 5.16
CA LYS A 282 0.37 16.95 5.66
C LYS A 282 1.17 15.85 4.95
N SER A 283 2.35 16.18 4.43
CA SER A 283 3.29 15.19 3.88
C SER A 283 4.60 15.23 4.65
N ILE A 284 5.05 14.06 5.09
CA ILE A 284 6.27 13.82 5.85
C ILE A 284 7.17 12.89 5.03
N LYS A 285 8.42 13.29 4.88
CA LYS A 285 9.46 12.50 4.23
C LYS A 285 10.51 12.15 5.28
N ILE A 286 10.77 10.87 5.46
CA ILE A 286 11.76 10.35 6.39
C ILE A 286 12.98 9.92 5.58
N ASN A 287 14.07 10.65 5.71
CA ASN A 287 15.31 10.35 4.98
C ASN A 287 15.84 8.97 5.39
N LYS A 288 16.23 8.17 4.40
CA LYS A 288 16.78 6.81 4.53
C LYS A 288 15.86 5.75 5.15
N ALA A 289 14.61 6.06 5.44
CA ALA A 289 13.64 5.03 5.84
C ALA A 289 13.33 4.10 4.66
N GLN A 290 13.45 2.79 4.86
CA GLN A 290 13.12 1.78 3.85
C GLN A 290 11.62 1.46 3.90
N HIS A 291 11.05 1.04 2.78
CA HIS A 291 9.62 0.77 2.63
C HIS A 291 9.05 -0.18 3.70
N SER A 292 9.71 -1.33 3.88
CA SER A 292 9.25 -2.40 4.77
C SER A 292 9.54 -2.09 6.24
N THR A 293 10.61 -1.34 6.53
CA THR A 293 11.08 -1.12 7.90
C THR A 293 10.75 0.27 8.45
N ILE A 294 10.05 1.12 7.70
CA ILE A 294 9.57 2.42 8.18
C ILE A 294 8.70 2.34 9.45
N VAL A 295 8.10 1.17 9.70
CA VAL A 295 7.28 0.86 10.89
C VAL A 295 7.99 -0.06 11.91
N THR A 296 9.26 -0.40 11.70
CA THR A 296 10.03 -1.29 12.58
C THR A 296 11.41 -0.77 12.97
N ASP A 297 12.05 0.06 12.14
CA ASP A 297 13.32 0.70 12.44
C ASP A 297 13.07 1.89 13.36
N ASP A 298 13.75 1.90 14.52
CA ASP A 298 13.39 2.76 15.63
C ASP A 298 13.37 4.27 15.26
N PHE A 299 14.31 4.74 14.45
CA PHE A 299 14.35 6.16 14.03
C PHE A 299 13.14 6.55 13.17
N ALA A 300 12.71 5.67 12.26
CA ALA A 300 11.59 5.91 11.36
C ALA A 300 10.27 5.70 12.10
N LEU A 301 10.18 4.64 12.89
CA LEU A 301 9.03 4.31 13.71
C LEU A 301 8.73 5.41 14.73
N HIS A 302 9.76 5.97 15.38
CA HIS A 302 9.59 7.10 16.31
C HIS A 302 8.89 8.29 15.62
N ARG A 303 9.32 8.61 14.40
CA ARG A 303 8.70 9.69 13.60
C ARG A 303 7.27 9.35 13.18
N VAL A 304 6.98 8.09 12.83
CA VAL A 304 5.61 7.63 12.52
C VAL A 304 4.70 7.76 13.75
N ILE A 305 5.16 7.33 14.92
CA ILE A 305 4.40 7.43 16.18
C ILE A 305 4.10 8.89 16.52
N GLN A 306 5.09 9.77 16.40
CA GLN A 306 4.90 11.21 16.64
C GLN A 306 3.74 11.76 15.79
N GLU A 307 3.68 11.41 14.51
CA GLU A 307 2.62 11.86 13.61
C GLU A 307 1.24 11.28 13.95
N ILE A 308 1.17 10.04 14.43
CA ILE A 308 -0.07 9.41 14.91
C ILE A 308 -0.58 10.10 16.18
N VAL A 309 0.33 10.45 17.09
CA VAL A 309 -0.01 11.10 18.36
C VAL A 309 -0.45 12.54 18.12
N GLU A 310 0.26 13.27 17.26
CA GLU A 310 -0.13 14.62 16.82
C GLU A 310 -1.50 14.60 16.13
N ALA A 311 -1.79 13.56 15.33
CA ALA A 311 -3.09 13.37 14.69
C ALA A 311 -4.23 13.20 15.70
N ASN A 312 -3.97 12.56 16.84
CA ASN A 312 -4.97 12.28 17.86
C ASN A 312 -5.13 13.42 18.90
N ASN A 313 -4.14 14.30 19.02
CA ASN A 313 -4.05 15.32 20.08
C ASN A 313 -4.21 16.78 19.60
N GLN A 314 -5.14 17.08 18.69
CA GLN A 314 -5.54 18.48 18.45
C GLN A 314 -6.42 19.05 19.58
N LYS A 315 -5.82 19.16 20.77
CA LYS A 315 -5.91 20.30 21.68
C LYS A 315 -4.49 20.59 22.16
N ILE A 316 -3.79 21.51 21.50
CA ILE A 316 -2.83 22.33 22.22
C ILE A 316 -3.69 23.45 22.82
N PRO A 317 -3.88 23.50 24.16
CA PRO A 317 -4.53 24.64 24.79
C PRO A 317 -3.77 25.92 24.41
N SER A 318 -4.54 26.98 24.20
CA SER A 318 -4.11 28.37 23.94
C SER A 318 -2.81 28.78 24.63
#